data_AF-U1ZQ42-F1
#
_entry.id   AF-U1ZQ42-F1
#
_cell.length_a   1.000
_cell.length_b   1.000
_cell.length_c   1.000
_cell.angle_alpha   90.00
_cell.angle_beta   90.00
_cell.angle_gamma   90.00
#
_symmetry.space_group_name_H-M   'P 1'
#
loop_
_entity.id
_entity.type
_entity.pdbx_description
1 polymer ?
#
loop_
_entity_poly.entity_id
_entity_poly.type
_entity_poly.pdbx_seq_one_letter_code
_entity_poly.pdbx_strand_id
1 'polypeptide(L)'
;PETLVEAELFGTAPGAFTGAERKARIGKFEVANGGTLFLDEIGDLPLPLQAKLLRVLQEQEVEPLGSNQVKPLNVRVIAATHIDLEAKVAAGQFRGDLYYRLNVLALQVPPLRERREDIPALVEYLLDDIANRSAQAPMELSAKALALLARQPWKGNVRELRNLLERAQLDVDGPLLDVAQLQPLLAAPGSAGALEP
;
A
#
# COMPACT_ATOMS: atom_id res chain seq x y z
N PRO A 1 11.40 17.26 0.89
CA PRO A 1 10.80 15.91 1.02
C PRO A 1 9.98 15.75 2.30
N GLU A 2 10.61 15.93 3.47
CA GLU A 2 9.94 15.82 4.78
C GLU A 2 8.84 16.87 4.97
N THR A 3 9.11 18.12 4.60
CA THR A 3 8.13 19.23 4.67
C THR A 3 6.91 19.00 3.78
N LEU A 4 7.03 18.22 2.70
CA LEU A 4 5.91 17.90 1.83
C LEU A 4 5.00 16.86 2.50
N VAL A 5 5.59 15.78 3.04
CA VAL A 5 4.84 14.74 3.79
C VAL A 5 4.15 15.36 5.01
N GLU A 6 4.84 16.25 5.73
CA GLU A 6 4.25 16.98 6.84
C GLU A 6 3.06 17.83 6.43
N ALA A 7 3.22 18.65 5.37
CA ALA A 7 2.17 19.48 4.83
C ALA A 7 0.96 18.66 4.34
N GLU A 8 1.19 17.47 3.80
CA GLU A 8 0.13 16.57 3.37
C GLU A 8 -0.64 15.95 4.53
N LEU A 9 0.06 15.45 5.54
CA LEU A 9 -0.58 14.81 6.69
C LEU A 9 -1.31 15.82 7.57
N PHE A 10 -0.62 16.89 7.97
CA PHE A 10 -1.09 17.80 9.02
C PHE A 10 -1.64 19.13 8.48
N GLY A 11 -1.43 19.44 7.20
CA GLY A 11 -1.84 20.70 6.60
C GLY A 11 -0.86 21.85 6.89
N THR A 12 -1.12 23.00 6.27
CA THR A 12 -0.26 24.19 6.39
C THR A 12 -1.11 25.46 6.53
N ALA A 13 -0.70 26.35 7.42
CA ALA A 13 -1.21 27.71 7.47
C ALA A 13 -0.64 28.57 6.31
N PRO A 14 -1.31 29.69 5.96
CA PRO A 14 -0.76 30.64 4.99
C PRO A 14 0.61 31.17 5.45
N GLY A 15 1.63 31.10 4.59
CA GLY A 15 2.97 31.62 4.89
C GLY A 15 3.82 30.76 5.83
N ALA A 16 3.45 29.48 6.05
CA ALA A 16 4.15 28.59 6.98
C ALA A 16 5.62 28.29 6.65
N PHE A 17 6.04 28.39 5.37
CA PHE A 17 7.44 28.21 4.95
C PHE A 17 7.73 28.93 3.61
N THR A 18 9.00 29.03 3.23
CA THR A 18 9.43 29.64 1.97
C THR A 18 8.93 28.83 0.76
N GLY A 19 7.99 29.41 0.00
CA GLY A 19 7.34 28.73 -1.12
C GLY A 19 5.97 28.13 -0.78
N ALA A 20 5.49 28.26 0.47
CA ALA A 20 4.10 27.96 0.79
C ALA A 20 3.17 28.84 -0.06
N GLU A 21 2.15 28.23 -0.68
CA GLU A 21 1.11 28.99 -1.36
C GLU A 21 0.49 30.03 -0.42
N ARG A 22 -0.03 31.13 -0.97
CA ARG A 22 -0.76 32.14 -0.18
C ARG A 22 -2.02 31.58 0.50
N LYS A 23 -2.43 30.35 0.17
CA LYS A 23 -3.62 29.68 0.68
C LYS A 23 -3.23 28.55 1.63
N ALA A 24 -4.07 28.34 2.64
CA ALA A 24 -3.93 27.21 3.55
C ALA A 24 -4.16 25.88 2.81
N ARG A 25 -3.44 24.82 3.20
CA ARG A 25 -3.67 23.45 2.74
C ARG A 25 -4.27 22.63 3.87
N ILE A 26 -5.39 21.96 3.60
CA ILE A 26 -6.03 21.05 4.56
C ILE A 26 -5.24 19.72 4.56
N GLY A 27 -4.84 19.26 5.74
CA GLY A 27 -4.13 17.99 5.91
C GLY A 27 -5.03 16.76 5.84
N LYS A 28 -4.45 15.59 5.56
CA LYS A 28 -5.17 14.31 5.49
C LYS A 28 -5.87 13.95 6.80
N PHE A 29 -5.33 14.34 7.96
CA PHE A 29 -6.00 14.15 9.25
C PHE A 29 -7.33 14.91 9.34
N GLU A 30 -7.35 16.17 8.89
CA GLU A 30 -8.58 16.97 8.86
C GLU A 30 -9.57 16.42 7.84
N VAL A 31 -9.10 16.00 6.66
CA VAL A 31 -9.96 15.38 5.62
C VAL A 31 -10.61 14.09 6.13
N ALA A 32 -9.90 13.30 6.92
CA ALA A 32 -10.39 12.04 7.46
C ALA A 32 -11.23 12.20 8.74
N ASN A 33 -11.47 13.42 9.21
CA ASN A 33 -12.22 13.67 10.44
C ASN A 33 -13.65 13.09 10.35
N GLY A 34 -14.03 12.30 11.35
CA GLY A 34 -15.27 11.50 11.37
C GLY A 34 -15.17 10.15 10.63
N GLY A 35 -13.98 9.78 10.11
CA GLY A 35 -13.76 8.61 9.28
C GLY A 35 -12.51 7.81 9.66
N THR A 36 -11.85 7.24 8.64
CA THR A 36 -10.64 6.42 8.80
C THR A 36 -9.51 6.95 7.91
N LEU A 37 -8.31 7.07 8.48
CA LEU A 37 -7.08 7.40 7.77
C LEU A 37 -6.21 6.14 7.66
N PHE A 38 -5.87 5.76 6.43
CA PHE A 38 -4.90 4.71 6.15
C PHE A 38 -3.52 5.32 5.90
N LEU A 39 -2.52 4.85 6.65
CA LEU A 39 -1.13 5.26 6.55
C LEU A 39 -0.32 4.09 6.01
N ASP A 40 0.01 4.14 4.72
CA ASP A 40 0.89 3.15 4.10
C ASP A 40 2.36 3.49 4.37
N GLU A 41 3.19 2.45 4.44
CA GLU A 41 4.63 2.53 4.71
C GLU A 41 5.02 3.41 5.91
N ILE A 42 4.34 3.21 7.04
CA ILE A 42 4.60 4.01 8.26
C ILE A 42 6.04 3.90 8.76
N GLY A 43 6.74 2.81 8.44
CA GLY A 43 8.14 2.60 8.79
C GLY A 43 9.10 3.61 8.16
N ASP A 44 8.70 4.27 7.07
CA ASP A 44 9.53 5.27 6.37
C ASP A 44 9.25 6.70 6.82
N LEU A 45 8.36 6.88 7.80
CA LEU A 45 8.07 8.20 8.36
C LEU A 45 9.31 8.75 9.10
N PRO A 46 9.80 9.95 8.76
CA PRO A 46 10.92 10.57 9.47
C PRO A 46 10.65 10.76 10.97
N LEU A 47 11.68 10.59 11.81
CA LEU A 47 11.58 10.71 13.28
C LEU A 47 10.85 11.97 13.78
N PRO A 48 11.07 13.19 13.22
CA PRO A 48 10.32 14.38 13.64
C PRO A 48 8.81 14.25 13.42
N LEU A 49 8.42 13.64 12.30
CA LEU A 49 7.00 13.43 11.97
C LEU A 49 6.37 12.32 12.80
N GLN A 50 7.14 11.33 13.24
CA GLN A 50 6.67 10.32 14.19
C GLN A 50 6.23 10.94 15.52
N ALA A 51 6.96 11.94 16.03
CA ALA A 51 6.59 12.64 17.26
C ALA A 51 5.28 13.43 17.10
N LYS A 52 5.09 14.08 15.93
CA LYS A 52 3.85 14.80 15.62
C LYS A 52 2.67 13.86 15.44
N LEU A 53 2.87 12.74 14.74
CA LEU A 53 1.86 11.69 14.61
C LEU A 53 1.44 11.15 15.98
N LEU A 54 2.40 10.85 16.86
CA LEU A 54 2.11 10.37 18.21
C LEU A 54 1.20 11.36 18.98
N ARG A 55 1.49 12.66 18.91
CA ARG A 55 0.63 13.70 19.53
C ARG A 55 -0.79 13.66 18.96
N VAL A 56 -0.94 13.56 17.65
CA VAL A 56 -2.28 13.44 17.03
C VAL A 56 -3.02 12.21 17.53
N LEU A 57 -2.34 11.06 17.66
CA LEU A 57 -2.95 9.82 18.16
C LEU A 57 -3.29 9.86 19.65
N GLN A 58 -2.55 10.63 20.45
CA GLN A 58 -2.73 10.74 21.90
C GLN A 58 -3.80 11.77 22.25
N GLU A 59 -3.65 13.00 21.75
CA GLU A 59 -4.49 14.14 22.09
C GLU A 59 -5.78 14.20 21.24
N GLN A 60 -5.84 13.43 20.15
CA GLN A 60 -6.94 13.48 19.17
C GLN A 60 -7.12 14.89 18.60
N GLU A 61 -6.00 15.55 18.34
CA GLU A 61 -5.94 16.94 17.88
C GLU A 61 -4.87 17.09 16.80
N VAL A 62 -5.07 18.02 15.86
CA VAL A 62 -4.06 18.36 14.85
C VAL A 62 -3.75 19.84 14.82
N GLU A 63 -2.48 20.14 14.62
CA GLU A 63 -1.94 21.49 14.45
C GLU A 63 -1.28 21.60 13.07
N PRO A 64 -1.85 22.42 12.15
CA PRO A 64 -1.25 22.68 10.86
C PRO A 64 0.13 23.32 10.99
N LEU A 65 1.03 23.02 10.05
CA LEU A 65 2.36 23.63 10.03
C LEU A 65 2.25 25.17 9.96
N GLY A 66 2.99 25.88 10.82
CA GLY A 66 2.97 27.34 10.89
C GLY A 66 1.70 27.94 11.51
N SER A 67 0.85 27.11 12.11
CA SER A 67 -0.31 27.53 12.89
C SER A 67 -0.06 27.24 14.38
N ASN A 68 -0.64 28.05 15.27
CA ASN A 68 -0.79 27.71 16.69
C ASN A 68 -2.24 27.29 17.03
N GLN A 69 -3.10 27.17 16.00
CA GLN A 69 -4.49 26.75 16.17
C GLN A 69 -4.56 25.23 16.11
N VAL A 70 -4.95 24.66 17.24
CA VAL A 70 -5.20 23.24 17.40
C VAL A 70 -6.66 22.94 17.03
N LYS A 71 -6.89 21.81 16.35
CA LYS A 71 -8.22 21.37 15.91
C LYS A 71 -8.52 19.98 16.45
N PRO A 72 -9.66 19.76 17.12
CA PRO A 72 -10.06 18.44 17.57
C PRO A 72 -10.37 17.52 16.39
N LEU A 73 -10.06 16.23 16.55
CA LEU A 73 -10.22 15.19 15.56
C LEU A 73 -10.89 13.96 16.15
N ASN A 74 -11.71 13.31 15.33
CA ASN A 74 -12.19 11.96 15.57
C ASN A 74 -11.85 11.11 14.35
N VAL A 75 -10.68 10.47 14.37
CA VAL A 75 -10.16 9.70 13.24
C VAL A 75 -9.73 8.33 13.72
N ARG A 76 -10.21 7.28 13.04
CA ARG A 76 -9.64 5.94 13.16
C ARG A 76 -8.38 5.85 12.31
N VAL A 77 -7.27 5.38 12.86
CA VAL A 77 -6.03 5.20 12.10
C VAL A 77 -5.77 3.71 11.85
N ILE A 78 -5.42 3.37 10.61
CA ILE A 78 -4.91 2.06 10.21
C ILE A 78 -3.55 2.31 9.58
N ALA A 79 -2.50 1.65 10.08
CA ALA A 79 -1.16 1.77 9.53
C ALA A 79 -0.71 0.44 8.92
N ALA A 80 0.07 0.50 7.85
CA ALA A 80 0.70 -0.63 7.21
C ALA A 80 2.18 -0.34 6.96
N THR A 81 3.00 -1.39 6.91
CA THR A 81 4.38 -1.32 6.47
C THR A 81 4.90 -2.71 6.14
N HIS A 82 5.85 -2.80 5.22
CA HIS A 82 6.62 -4.03 4.96
C HIS A 82 7.84 -4.19 5.88
N ILE A 83 8.14 -3.18 6.69
CA ILE A 83 9.35 -3.10 7.52
C ILE A 83 9.10 -3.67 8.90
N ASP A 84 10.08 -4.39 9.44
CA ASP A 84 10.09 -4.78 10.85
C ASP A 84 10.28 -3.54 11.75
N LEU A 85 9.17 -3.08 12.33
CA LEU A 85 9.17 -1.93 13.22
C LEU A 85 9.88 -2.20 14.54
N GLU A 86 9.90 -3.44 15.05
CA GLU A 86 10.63 -3.77 16.28
C GLU A 86 12.14 -3.61 16.06
N ALA A 87 12.64 -4.09 14.91
CA ALA A 87 14.02 -3.87 14.50
C ALA A 87 14.34 -2.37 14.32
N LYS A 88 13.44 -1.59 13.69
CA LYS A 88 13.64 -0.12 13.56
C LYS A 88 13.61 0.60 14.92
N VAL A 89 12.80 0.15 15.87
CA VAL A 89 12.79 0.67 17.25
C VAL A 89 14.13 0.38 17.93
N ALA A 90 14.63 -0.86 17.85
CA ALA A 90 15.92 -1.24 18.42
C ALA A 90 17.09 -0.45 17.81
N ALA A 91 16.99 -0.09 16.53
CA ALA A 91 17.97 0.74 15.82
C ALA A 91 17.82 2.25 16.09
N GLY A 92 16.81 2.69 16.86
CA GLY A 92 16.53 4.11 17.11
C GLY A 92 15.97 4.88 15.90
N GLN A 93 15.52 4.17 14.87
CA GLN A 93 14.97 4.73 13.63
C GLN A 93 13.44 4.84 13.67
N PHE A 94 12.80 4.23 14.66
CA PHE A 94 11.39 4.37 14.94
C PHE A 94 11.16 4.57 16.44
N ARG A 95 10.23 5.45 16.81
CA ARG A 95 9.97 5.72 18.23
C ARG A 95 9.19 4.58 18.86
N GLY A 96 9.68 4.08 20.00
CA GLY A 96 9.03 3.00 20.74
C GLY A 96 7.62 3.37 21.21
N ASP A 97 7.40 4.61 21.66
CA ASP A 97 6.08 5.09 22.11
C ASP A 97 5.03 5.08 20.99
N LEU A 98 5.40 5.49 19.78
CA LEU A 98 4.55 5.40 18.60
C LEU A 98 4.29 3.95 18.21
N TYR A 99 5.31 3.09 18.23
CA TYR A 99 5.15 1.66 17.94
C TYR A 99 4.11 1.04 18.87
N TYR A 100 4.23 1.25 20.19
CA TYR A 100 3.26 0.71 21.15
C TYR A 100 1.84 1.27 20.94
N ARG A 101 1.70 2.54 20.52
CA ARG A 101 0.38 3.14 20.24
C ARG A 101 -0.26 2.57 18.97
N LEU A 102 0.53 2.21 17.96
CA LEU A 102 0.03 1.61 16.72
C LEU A 102 -0.20 0.09 16.88
N ASN A 103 0.65 -0.59 17.64
CA ASN A 103 0.67 -2.04 17.78
C ASN A 103 -0.36 -2.59 18.80
N VAL A 104 -1.54 -1.97 18.87
CA VAL A 104 -2.64 -2.47 19.73
C VAL A 104 -3.31 -3.70 19.10
N LEU A 105 -3.46 -3.69 17.78
CA LEU A 105 -3.96 -4.81 16.98
C LEU A 105 -3.10 -4.96 15.73
N ALA A 106 -2.24 -5.97 15.72
CA ALA A 106 -1.41 -6.32 14.56
C ALA A 106 -2.11 -7.36 13.68
N LEU A 107 -2.17 -7.09 12.38
CA LEU A 107 -2.62 -8.06 11.39
C LEU A 107 -1.47 -8.36 10.43
N GLN A 108 -0.93 -9.57 10.50
CA GLN A 108 0.10 -10.02 9.57
C GLN A 108 -0.58 -10.59 8.32
N VAL A 109 -0.31 -9.98 7.16
CA VAL A 109 -0.79 -10.48 5.87
C VAL A 109 0.26 -11.43 5.28
N PRO A 110 -0.03 -12.73 5.14
CA PRO A 110 0.95 -13.66 4.59
C PRO A 110 1.21 -13.37 3.11
N PRO A 111 2.43 -13.60 2.62
CA PRO A 111 2.71 -13.55 1.20
C PRO A 111 1.96 -14.64 0.46
N LEU A 112 1.70 -14.43 -0.83
CA LEU A 112 0.88 -15.31 -1.66
C LEU A 112 1.43 -16.74 -1.75
N ARG A 113 2.75 -16.90 -1.67
CA ARG A 113 3.42 -18.22 -1.64
C ARG A 113 3.08 -19.09 -0.43
N GLU A 114 2.58 -18.50 0.65
CA GLU A 114 2.12 -19.17 1.87
C GLU A 114 0.60 -19.40 1.86
N ARG A 115 -0.11 -18.90 0.83
CA ARG A 115 -1.56 -18.97 0.66
C ARG A 115 -1.93 -19.42 -0.75
N ARG A 116 -1.35 -20.53 -1.19
CA ARG A 116 -1.44 -21.00 -2.58
C ARG A 116 -2.84 -21.45 -2.95
N GLU A 117 -3.60 -21.92 -1.97
CA GLU A 117 -5.01 -22.29 -2.06
C GLU A 117 -5.93 -21.13 -2.45
N ASP A 118 -5.52 -19.88 -2.20
CA ASP A 118 -6.30 -18.69 -2.56
C ASP A 118 -6.06 -18.24 -4.02
N ILE A 119 -4.99 -18.73 -4.65
CA ILE A 119 -4.60 -18.32 -6.01
C ILE A 119 -5.72 -18.58 -7.03
N PRO A 120 -6.43 -19.72 -7.04
CA PRO A 120 -7.57 -19.93 -7.95
C PRO A 120 -8.63 -18.83 -7.89
N ALA A 121 -9.13 -18.53 -6.68
CA ALA A 121 -10.16 -17.50 -6.49
C ALA A 121 -9.64 -16.10 -6.84
N LEU A 122 -8.37 -15.81 -6.52
CA LEU A 122 -7.73 -14.55 -6.90
C LEU A 122 -7.58 -14.41 -8.41
N VAL A 123 -7.17 -15.47 -9.11
CA VAL A 123 -7.02 -15.45 -10.58
C VAL A 123 -8.35 -15.21 -11.26
N GLU A 124 -9.41 -15.92 -10.84
CA GLU A 124 -10.77 -15.74 -11.36
C GLU A 124 -11.21 -14.27 -11.20
N TYR A 125 -11.14 -13.74 -9.98
CA TYR A 125 -11.49 -12.35 -9.70
C TYR A 125 -10.65 -11.35 -10.52
N LEU A 126 -9.34 -11.57 -10.63
CA LEU A 126 -8.44 -10.65 -11.33
C LEU A 126 -8.72 -10.64 -12.84
N LEU A 127 -8.97 -11.78 -13.46
CA LEU A 127 -9.32 -11.84 -14.89
C LEU A 127 -10.63 -11.12 -15.18
N ASP A 128 -11.63 -11.29 -14.31
CA ASP A 128 -12.89 -10.56 -14.41
C ASP A 128 -12.68 -9.04 -14.26
N ASP A 129 -11.91 -8.59 -13.27
CA ASP A 129 -11.60 -7.16 -13.09
C ASP A 129 -10.84 -6.58 -14.29
N ILE A 130 -9.86 -7.31 -14.81
CA ILE A 130 -9.06 -6.89 -15.97
C ILE A 130 -9.94 -6.77 -17.21
N ALA A 131 -10.75 -7.78 -17.50
CA ALA A 131 -11.63 -7.82 -18.65
C ALA A 131 -12.70 -6.72 -18.63
N ASN A 132 -13.29 -6.47 -17.45
CA ASN A 132 -14.25 -5.40 -17.25
C ASN A 132 -13.64 -4.02 -17.50
N ARG A 133 -12.39 -3.80 -17.09
CA ARG A 133 -11.67 -2.53 -17.33
C ARG A 133 -11.25 -2.34 -18.78
N SER A 134 -10.96 -3.42 -19.50
CA SER A 134 -10.56 -3.37 -20.91
C SER A 134 -11.73 -3.49 -21.89
N ALA A 135 -12.97 -3.65 -21.39
CA ALA A 135 -14.17 -3.92 -22.18
C ALA A 135 -13.99 -5.15 -23.10
N GLN A 136 -13.29 -6.17 -22.61
CA GLN A 136 -13.06 -7.45 -23.29
C GLN A 136 -13.79 -8.58 -22.55
N ALA A 137 -13.88 -9.76 -23.19
CA ALA A 137 -14.31 -10.96 -22.49
C ALA A 137 -13.19 -11.47 -21.56
N PRO A 138 -13.53 -11.97 -20.35
CA PRO A 138 -12.54 -12.57 -19.48
C PRO A 138 -11.96 -13.82 -20.13
N MET A 139 -10.65 -13.98 -20.03
CA MET A 139 -9.99 -15.24 -20.34
C MET A 139 -10.26 -16.26 -19.23
N GLU A 140 -10.29 -17.52 -19.60
CA GLU A 140 -10.28 -18.66 -18.69
C GLU A 140 -8.88 -19.28 -18.65
N LEU A 141 -8.49 -19.84 -17.50
CA LEU A 141 -7.26 -20.62 -17.40
C LEU A 141 -7.59 -22.11 -17.49
N SER A 142 -6.80 -22.84 -18.28
CA SER A 142 -6.80 -24.30 -18.19
C SER A 142 -6.39 -24.74 -16.78
N ALA A 143 -6.90 -25.89 -16.32
CA ALA A 143 -6.54 -26.42 -15.00
C ALA A 143 -5.03 -26.59 -14.80
N LYS A 144 -4.30 -26.92 -15.88
CA LYS A 144 -2.83 -27.03 -15.85
C LYS A 144 -2.14 -25.66 -15.72
N ALA A 145 -2.65 -24.64 -16.40
CA ALA A 145 -2.15 -23.27 -16.29
C ALA A 145 -2.36 -22.72 -14.87
N LEU A 146 -3.54 -22.92 -14.29
CA LEU A 146 -3.83 -22.52 -12.93
C LEU A 146 -2.93 -23.26 -11.91
N ALA A 147 -2.74 -24.57 -12.08
CA ALA A 147 -1.82 -25.35 -11.24
C ALA A 147 -0.36 -24.88 -11.36
N LEU A 148 0.04 -24.38 -12.55
CA LEU A 148 1.36 -23.78 -12.75
C LEU A 148 1.48 -22.45 -11.99
N LEU A 149 0.48 -21.56 -12.06
CA LEU A 149 0.45 -20.31 -11.30
C LEU A 149 0.48 -20.55 -9.79
N ALA A 150 -0.27 -21.54 -9.30
CA ALA A 150 -0.33 -21.88 -7.89
C ALA A 150 1.02 -22.32 -7.28
N ARG A 151 1.98 -22.72 -8.13
CA ARG A 151 3.32 -23.18 -7.72
C ARG A 151 4.39 -22.10 -7.80
N GLN A 152 4.09 -20.94 -8.37
CA GLN A 152 5.06 -19.86 -8.52
C GLN A 152 5.37 -19.19 -7.17
N PRO A 153 6.58 -18.62 -7.01
CA PRO A 153 7.00 -18.01 -5.75
C PRO A 153 6.35 -16.65 -5.46
N TRP A 154 5.80 -15.97 -6.48
CA TRP A 154 5.11 -14.66 -6.38
C TRP A 154 5.79 -13.69 -5.42
N LYS A 155 7.02 -13.28 -5.74
CA LYS A 155 7.79 -12.34 -4.89
C LYS A 155 7.08 -10.98 -4.75
N GLY A 156 6.44 -10.51 -5.82
CA GLY A 156 5.57 -9.33 -5.82
C GLY A 156 4.11 -9.60 -5.46
N ASN A 157 3.80 -10.80 -4.93
CA ASN A 157 2.47 -11.22 -4.48
C ASN A 157 1.39 -10.95 -5.55
N VAL A 158 0.24 -10.43 -5.11
CA VAL A 158 -0.93 -10.14 -5.96
C VAL A 158 -0.60 -9.14 -7.07
N ARG A 159 0.34 -8.22 -6.86
CA ARG A 159 0.74 -7.23 -7.89
C ARG A 159 1.45 -7.91 -9.06
N GLU A 160 2.39 -8.82 -8.77
CA GLU A 160 3.09 -9.60 -9.79
C GLU A 160 2.11 -10.51 -10.55
N LEU A 161 1.22 -11.19 -9.83
CA LEU A 161 0.18 -12.03 -10.43
C LEU A 161 -0.72 -11.22 -11.37
N ARG A 162 -1.24 -10.06 -10.92
CA ARG A 162 -2.10 -9.18 -11.72
C ARG A 162 -1.38 -8.70 -12.98
N ASN A 163 -0.14 -8.23 -12.87
CA ASN A 163 0.64 -7.78 -14.02
C ASN A 163 0.87 -8.90 -15.04
N LEU A 164 1.07 -10.15 -14.57
CA LEU A 164 1.19 -11.29 -15.47
C LEU A 164 -0.13 -11.58 -16.20
N LEU A 165 -1.26 -11.54 -15.50
CA LEU A 165 -2.59 -11.77 -16.12
C LEU A 165 -2.97 -10.63 -17.08
N GLU A 166 -2.64 -9.38 -16.77
CA GLU A 166 -2.84 -8.24 -17.67
C GLU A 166 -2.03 -8.41 -18.96
N ARG A 167 -0.77 -8.84 -18.88
CA ARG A 167 0.03 -9.14 -20.07
C ARG A 167 -0.56 -10.29 -20.87
N ALA A 168 -1.00 -11.36 -20.20
CA ALA A 168 -1.66 -12.46 -20.88
C ALA A 168 -2.92 -11.99 -21.66
N GLN A 169 -3.72 -11.10 -21.08
CA GLN A 169 -4.93 -10.55 -21.72
C GLN A 169 -4.62 -9.74 -22.98
N LEU A 170 -3.43 -9.12 -23.06
CA LEU A 170 -3.00 -8.34 -24.21
C LEU A 170 -2.32 -9.20 -25.29
N ASP A 171 -1.56 -10.22 -24.88
CA ASP A 171 -0.67 -10.98 -25.77
C ASP A 171 -1.32 -12.24 -26.35
N VAL A 172 -2.39 -12.75 -25.73
CA VAL A 172 -2.98 -14.05 -26.08
C VAL A 172 -4.28 -13.88 -26.86
N ASP A 173 -4.28 -14.41 -28.09
CA ASP A 173 -5.50 -14.55 -28.88
C ASP A 173 -6.33 -15.74 -28.40
N GLY A 174 -7.56 -15.46 -27.95
CA GLY A 174 -8.57 -16.47 -27.63
C GLY A 174 -8.95 -16.53 -26.15
N PRO A 175 -10.02 -17.29 -25.83
CA PRO A 175 -10.64 -17.26 -24.51
C PRO A 175 -9.94 -18.17 -23.48
N LEU A 176 -9.00 -19.03 -23.88
CA LEU A 176 -8.38 -20.02 -23.00
C LEU A 176 -6.87 -19.84 -22.93
N LEU A 177 -6.36 -19.57 -21.72
CA LEU A 177 -4.94 -19.48 -21.41
C LEU A 177 -4.40 -20.84 -20.93
N ASP A 178 -3.49 -21.41 -21.73
CA ASP A 178 -2.83 -22.67 -21.44
C ASP A 178 -1.39 -22.50 -20.91
N VAL A 179 -0.75 -23.63 -20.61
CA VAL A 179 0.63 -23.63 -20.09
C VAL A 179 1.63 -23.10 -21.12
N ALA A 180 1.41 -23.36 -22.41
CA ALA A 180 2.35 -22.99 -23.47
C ALA A 180 2.38 -21.48 -23.70
N GLN A 181 1.24 -20.81 -23.54
CA GLN A 181 1.13 -19.35 -23.58
C GLN A 181 1.65 -18.70 -22.29
N LEU A 182 1.48 -19.36 -21.15
CA LEU A 182 1.83 -18.81 -19.84
C LEU A 182 3.33 -18.89 -19.50
N GLN A 183 4.01 -19.96 -19.92
CA GLN A 183 5.43 -20.17 -19.65
C GLN A 183 6.33 -19.03 -20.16
N PRO A 184 6.17 -18.52 -21.40
CA PRO A 184 6.93 -17.36 -21.87
C PRO A 184 6.72 -16.11 -21.01
N LEU A 185 5.49 -15.86 -20.56
CA LEU A 185 5.16 -14.68 -19.73
C LEU A 185 5.76 -14.75 -18.33
N LEU A 186 5.92 -15.96 -17.79
CA LEU A 186 6.62 -16.23 -16.54
C LEU A 186 8.14 -16.06 -16.69
N ALA A 187 8.70 -16.40 -17.84
CA ALA A 187 10.15 -16.29 -18.12
C ALA A 187 10.59 -14.88 -18.53
N ALA A 188 9.67 -14.01 -18.95
CA ALA A 188 9.98 -12.66 -19.39
C ALA A 188 10.54 -11.80 -18.23
N PRO A 189 11.65 -11.05 -18.47
CA PRO A 189 12.21 -10.15 -17.47
C PRO A 189 11.17 -9.09 -17.08
N GLY A 190 10.80 -9.06 -15.80
CA GLY A 190 9.71 -8.22 -15.26
C GLY A 190 8.69 -8.99 -14.40
N SER A 191 8.64 -10.33 -14.51
CA SER A 191 7.93 -11.20 -13.55
C SER A 191 8.74 -11.34 -12.25
N ALA A 192 10.03 -11.67 -12.38
CA ALA A 192 10.97 -11.77 -11.27
C ALA A 192 11.83 -10.51 -11.12
N GLY A 193 11.37 -9.52 -10.35
CA GLY A 193 12.24 -8.46 -9.80
C GLY A 193 12.03 -7.07 -10.38
N ALA A 194 11.14 -6.32 -9.74
CA ALA A 194 11.20 -4.86 -9.67
C ALA A 194 10.73 -4.40 -8.28
N LEU A 195 11.22 -5.08 -7.23
CA LEU A 195 11.14 -4.66 -5.83
C LEU A 195 12.42 -5.22 -5.18
N GLU A 196 13.52 -4.50 -5.35
CA GLU A 196 14.68 -4.63 -4.47
C GLU A 196 14.36 -4.01 -3.10
N PRO A 197 15.02 -4.48 -2.02
CA PRO A 197 14.64 -4.21 -0.63
C PRO A 197 14.75 -2.74 -0.21
#